data_AF-A0A6G5QGX9-F1
#
_entry.id   AF-A0A6G5QGX9-F1
#
_cell.length_a   1.000
_cell.length_b   1.000
_cell.length_c   1.000
_cell.angle_alpha   90.00
_cell.angle_beta   90.00
_cell.angle_gamma   90.00
#
_symmetry.space_group_name_H-M   'P 1'
#
loop_
_entity.id
_entity.type
_entity.pdbx_description
1 polymer ?
#
loop_
_entity_poly.entity_id
_entity_poly.type
_entity_poly.pdbx_seq_one_letter_code
_entity_poly.pdbx_strand_id
1 'polypeptide(L)'
;MNFKKLHADLKAWKEKNEISLEMSQKGLVANLLEELTEYVRAENEGNVLMQIDALCDIAVFCLNAIEETPNRYISSYEPPLLAVIEIIQHTTVVEIQDMSDFLIGLVYSCMDNIERLGFNPEKCMEETIKQISSRTGKMDYGIGKWVKDKSPEAKAREYQADYESCRK
;
A
#
# COMPACT_ATOMS: atom_id res chain seq x y z
N MET A 1 -6.81 -1.49 14.60
CA MET A 1 -5.74 -0.91 13.78
C MET A 1 -5.39 0.49 14.23
N ASN A 2 -4.12 0.71 14.57
CA ASN A 2 -3.59 2.02 14.96
C ASN A 2 -3.02 2.78 13.75
N PHE A 3 -3.88 3.47 12.99
CA PHE A 3 -3.46 4.26 11.83
C PHE A 3 -2.45 5.38 12.15
N LYS A 4 -2.49 5.94 13.37
CA LYS A 4 -1.51 6.96 13.78
C LYS A 4 -0.09 6.41 13.78
N LYS A 5 0.09 5.20 14.31
CA LYS A 5 1.39 4.52 14.30
C LYS A 5 1.82 4.20 12.86
N LEU A 6 0.96 3.53 12.09
CA LEU A 6 1.28 3.14 10.71
C LEU A 6 1.64 4.34 9.83
N HIS A 7 0.87 5.42 9.92
CA HIS A 7 1.13 6.64 9.16
C HIS A 7 2.45 7.32 9.58
N ALA A 8 2.79 7.30 10.88
CA ALA A 8 4.08 7.80 11.35
C ALA A 8 5.26 6.95 10.86
N ASP A 9 5.13 5.62 10.91
CA ASP A 9 6.16 4.69 10.44
C ASP A 9 6.41 4.86 8.92
N LEU A 10 5.33 4.99 8.12
CA LEU A 10 5.40 5.26 6.69
C LEU A 10 6.00 6.63 6.37
N LYS A 11 5.66 7.66 7.16
CA LYS A 11 6.25 8.99 7.01
C LYS A 11 7.77 8.96 7.25
N ALA A 12 8.21 8.29 8.31
CA ALA A 12 9.64 8.11 8.59
C ALA A 12 10.35 7.34 7.45
N TRP A 13 9.69 6.33 6.88
CA TRP A 13 10.20 5.60 5.72
C TRP A 13 10.34 6.51 4.49
N LYS A 14 9.34 7.34 4.18
CA LYS A 14 9.39 8.32 3.08
C LYS A 14 10.52 9.33 3.27
N GLU A 15 10.64 9.91 4.46
CA GLU A 15 11.67 10.90 4.79
C GLU A 15 13.08 10.32 4.62
N LYS A 16 13.32 9.10 5.13
CA LYS A 16 14.59 8.38 4.95
C LYS A 16 14.95 8.15 3.48
N ASN A 17 13.96 7.98 2.62
CA ASN A 17 14.14 7.66 1.20
C ASN A 17 13.94 8.86 0.26
N GLU A 18 13.83 10.08 0.81
CA GLU A 18 13.64 11.33 0.06
C GLU A 18 12.40 11.31 -0.84
N ILE A 19 11.34 10.61 -0.42
CA ILE A 19 10.07 10.50 -1.14
C ILE A 19 9.14 11.62 -0.69
N SER A 20 8.84 12.57 -1.57
CA SER A 20 7.88 13.63 -1.27
C SER A 20 6.42 13.15 -1.43
N LEU A 21 5.48 13.92 -0.86
CA LEU A 21 4.05 13.72 -1.09
C LEU A 21 3.71 13.80 -2.59
N GLU A 22 4.20 14.84 -3.26
CA GLU A 22 3.97 15.06 -4.70
C GLU A 22 4.43 13.86 -5.54
N MET A 23 5.58 13.25 -5.19
CA MET A 23 6.06 12.04 -5.87
C MET A 23 5.14 10.84 -5.61
N SER A 24 4.68 10.69 -4.37
CA SER A 24 3.74 9.61 -4.00
C SER A 24 2.42 9.74 -4.77
N GLN A 25 1.91 10.96 -4.92
CA GLN A 25 0.70 11.26 -5.68
C GLN A 25 0.91 11.00 -7.19
N LYS A 26 2.01 11.50 -7.79
CA LYS A 26 2.31 11.27 -9.22
C LYS A 26 2.40 9.79 -9.59
N GLY A 27 2.97 8.96 -8.72
CA GLY A 27 3.11 7.52 -8.94
C GLY A 27 1.87 6.68 -8.57
N LEU A 28 0.88 7.28 -7.88
CA LEU A 28 -0.19 6.54 -7.21
C LEU A 28 -0.94 5.60 -8.15
N VAL A 29 -1.48 6.11 -9.26
CA VAL A 29 -2.31 5.32 -10.20
C VAL A 29 -1.54 4.14 -10.78
N ALA A 30 -0.29 4.37 -11.21
CA ALA A 30 0.54 3.32 -11.78
C ALA A 30 0.84 2.22 -10.77
N ASN A 31 1.16 2.60 -9.52
CA ASN A 31 1.42 1.64 -8.45
C ASN A 31 0.14 0.88 -8.06
N LEU A 32 -1.00 1.55 -7.91
CA LEU A 32 -2.28 0.89 -7.62
C LEU A 32 -2.67 -0.14 -8.68
N LEU A 33 -2.43 0.14 -9.97
CA LEU A 33 -2.67 -0.80 -11.06
C LEU A 33 -1.71 -2.00 -11.03
N GLU A 34 -0.45 -1.77 -10.67
CA GLU A 34 0.55 -2.84 -10.47
C GLU A 34 0.07 -3.80 -9.36
N GLU A 35 -0.22 -3.27 -8.17
CA GLU A 35 -0.64 -4.09 -7.03
C GLU A 35 -2.01 -4.75 -7.21
N LEU A 36 -2.97 -4.05 -7.84
CA LEU A 36 -4.26 -4.65 -8.18
C LEU A 36 -4.10 -5.85 -9.13
N THR A 37 -3.15 -5.77 -10.08
CA THR A 37 -2.85 -6.89 -10.98
C THR A 37 -2.27 -8.06 -10.20
N GLU A 38 -1.39 -7.81 -9.23
CA GLU A 38 -0.84 -8.85 -8.35
C GLU A 38 -1.93 -9.51 -7.50
N TYR A 39 -2.81 -8.71 -6.88
CA TYR A 39 -3.96 -9.19 -6.12
C TYR A 39 -4.87 -10.11 -6.95
N VAL A 40 -5.28 -9.67 -8.15
CA VAL A 40 -6.17 -10.46 -9.01
C VAL A 40 -5.50 -11.76 -9.47
N ARG A 41 -4.19 -11.76 -9.75
CA ARG A 41 -3.47 -13.00 -10.08
C ARG A 41 -3.42 -13.94 -8.88
N ALA A 42 -3.08 -13.44 -7.70
CA ALA A 42 -3.01 -14.21 -6.48
C ALA A 42 -4.37 -14.81 -6.08
N GLU A 43 -5.47 -14.09 -6.30
CA GLU A 43 -6.82 -14.59 -6.12
C GLU A 43 -7.12 -15.77 -7.07
N ASN A 44 -6.84 -15.62 -8.36
CA ASN A 44 -7.03 -16.68 -9.36
C ASN A 44 -6.17 -17.93 -9.09
N GLU A 45 -4.99 -17.74 -8.51
CA GLU A 45 -4.07 -18.82 -8.15
C GLU A 45 -4.37 -19.43 -6.76
N GLY A 46 -5.30 -18.86 -6.00
CA GLY A 46 -5.59 -19.28 -4.62
C GLY A 46 -4.45 -18.99 -3.63
N ASN A 47 -3.53 -18.09 -3.98
CA ASN A 47 -2.38 -17.72 -3.15
C ASN A 47 -2.77 -16.61 -2.17
N VAL A 48 -3.29 -17.01 -1.00
CA VAL A 48 -3.80 -16.07 0.01
C VAL A 48 -2.71 -15.13 0.55
N LEU A 49 -1.46 -15.58 0.69
CA LEU A 49 -0.40 -14.72 1.21
C LEU A 49 -0.03 -13.61 0.22
N MET A 50 0.01 -13.92 -1.08
CA MET A 50 0.22 -12.92 -2.12
C MET A 50 -0.96 -11.95 -2.25
N GLN A 51 -2.19 -12.39 -1.94
CA GLN A 51 -3.32 -11.47 -1.84
C GLN A 51 -3.11 -10.45 -0.71
N ILE A 52 -2.63 -10.91 0.45
CA ILE A 52 -2.36 -10.03 1.60
C ILE A 52 -1.26 -9.02 1.29
N ASP A 53 -0.16 -9.49 0.67
CA ASP A 53 0.96 -8.63 0.22
C ASP A 53 0.45 -7.49 -0.66
N ALA A 54 -0.28 -7.82 -1.72
CA ALA A 54 -0.84 -6.84 -2.64
C ALA A 54 -1.84 -5.87 -1.97
N LEU A 55 -2.71 -6.37 -1.08
CA LEU A 55 -3.66 -5.52 -0.33
C LEU A 55 -2.93 -4.55 0.63
N CYS A 56 -1.86 -5.01 1.27
CA CYS A 56 -1.02 -4.17 2.11
C CYS A 56 -0.26 -3.12 1.29
N ASP A 57 0.30 -3.49 0.14
CA ASP A 57 1.01 -2.55 -0.73
C ASP A 57 0.06 -1.49 -1.33
N ILE A 58 -1.16 -1.86 -1.73
CA ILE A 58 -2.24 -0.89 -2.07
C ILE A 58 -2.44 0.11 -0.94
N ALA A 59 -2.59 -0.38 0.30
CA ALA A 59 -2.80 0.47 1.46
C ALA A 59 -1.60 1.41 1.72
N VAL A 60 -0.36 0.92 1.55
CA VAL A 60 0.87 1.72 1.65
C VAL A 60 0.85 2.86 0.63
N PHE A 61 0.50 2.60 -0.63
CA PHE A 61 0.45 3.64 -1.66
C PHE A 61 -0.61 4.70 -1.37
N CYS A 62 -1.81 4.30 -0.96
CA CYS A 62 -2.87 5.22 -0.55
C CYS A 62 -2.43 6.11 0.62
N LEU A 63 -1.90 5.50 1.70
CA LEU A 63 -1.45 6.24 2.89
C LEU A 63 -0.27 7.17 2.60
N ASN A 64 0.60 6.81 1.66
CA ASN A 64 1.73 7.65 1.28
C ASN A 64 1.30 8.86 0.43
N ALA A 65 0.16 8.80 -0.25
CA ALA A 65 -0.34 9.83 -1.14
C ALA A 65 -1.24 10.89 -0.46
N ILE A 66 -1.51 10.75 0.85
CA ILE A 66 -2.28 11.70 1.66
C ILE A 66 -1.39 12.34 2.74
N GLU A 67 -1.79 13.52 3.22
CA GLU A 67 -1.15 14.14 4.41
C GLU A 67 -1.86 13.76 5.70
N GLU A 68 -3.17 13.51 5.62
CA GLU A 68 -4.00 13.25 6.77
C GLU A 68 -3.78 11.85 7.33
N THR A 69 -3.72 11.77 8.66
CA THR A 69 -3.84 10.47 9.30
C THR A 69 -5.30 10.04 9.31
N PRO A 70 -5.64 8.83 8.84
CA PRO A 70 -7.01 8.32 8.92
C PRO A 70 -7.51 8.37 10.37
N ASN A 71 -8.53 9.20 10.61
CA ASN A 71 -9.10 9.45 11.94
C ASN A 71 -10.59 9.12 12.02
N ARG A 72 -11.20 8.76 10.89
CA ARG A 72 -12.58 8.28 10.77
C ARG A 72 -12.59 6.96 10.02
N TYR A 73 -13.47 6.06 10.46
CA TYR A 73 -13.80 4.87 9.69
C TYR A 73 -14.69 5.28 8.52
N ILE A 74 -14.25 5.00 7.30
CA ILE A 74 -15.06 5.19 6.09
C ILE A 74 -15.44 3.79 5.64
N SER A 75 -16.68 3.40 5.92
CA SER A 75 -17.21 2.11 5.47
C SER A 75 -17.29 2.11 3.95
N SER A 76 -16.49 1.29 3.30
CA SER A 76 -16.64 0.95 1.90
C SER A 76 -16.81 -0.56 1.81
N TYR A 77 -17.98 -1.01 1.35
CA TYR A 77 -18.21 -2.43 1.05
C TYR A 77 -17.69 -2.81 -0.32
N GLU A 78 -16.98 -1.92 -1.00
CA GLU A 78 -16.54 -2.16 -2.36
C GLU A 78 -15.36 -3.13 -2.36
N PRO A 79 -15.39 -4.17 -3.21
CA PRO A 79 -14.20 -4.97 -3.51
C PRO A 79 -13.04 -4.05 -3.93
N PRO A 80 -11.78 -4.37 -3.56
CA PRO A 80 -10.62 -3.54 -3.90
C PRO A 80 -10.53 -3.19 -5.39
N LEU A 81 -10.95 -4.12 -6.26
CA LEU A 81 -11.06 -3.90 -7.70
C LEU A 81 -11.99 -2.73 -8.07
N LEU A 82 -13.19 -2.64 -7.49
CA LEU A 82 -14.13 -1.57 -7.80
C LEU A 82 -13.63 -0.23 -7.27
N ALA A 83 -13.11 -0.21 -6.05
CA ALA A 83 -12.57 0.98 -5.43
C ALA A 83 -11.37 1.57 -6.20
N VAL A 84 -10.45 0.72 -6.69
CA VAL A 84 -9.33 1.18 -7.54
C VAL A 84 -9.84 1.75 -8.87
N ILE A 85 -10.83 1.10 -9.51
CA ILE A 85 -11.44 1.61 -10.75
C ILE A 85 -12.09 2.99 -10.51
N GLU A 86 -12.80 3.15 -9.40
CA GLU A 86 -13.41 4.43 -9.03
C GLU A 86 -12.34 5.52 -8.85
N ILE A 87 -11.26 5.25 -8.12
CA ILE A 87 -10.14 6.20 -7.96
C ILE A 87 -9.56 6.60 -9.32
N ILE A 88 -9.34 5.64 -10.22
CA ILE A 88 -8.80 5.93 -11.57
C ILE A 88 -9.75 6.88 -12.31
N GLN A 89 -11.05 6.64 -12.28
CA GLN A 89 -12.02 7.53 -12.92
C GLN A 89 -11.92 8.96 -12.36
N HIS A 90 -11.79 9.10 -11.05
CA HIS A 90 -11.69 10.41 -10.40
C HIS A 90 -10.37 11.13 -10.67
N THR A 91 -9.23 10.42 -10.79
CA THR A 91 -7.93 11.04 -11.12
C THR A 91 -7.88 11.71 -12.50
N THR A 92 -8.85 11.42 -13.37
CA THR A 92 -8.98 12.11 -14.67
C THR A 92 -9.66 13.47 -14.57
N VAL A 93 -10.24 13.80 -13.41
CA VAL A 93 -11.13 14.95 -13.21
C VAL A 93 -10.74 15.80 -11.98
N VAL A 94 -10.08 15.20 -10.98
CA VAL A 94 -9.78 15.83 -9.68
C VAL A 94 -8.31 15.58 -9.28
N GLU A 95 -7.70 16.53 -8.57
CA GLU A 95 -6.37 16.36 -7.99
C GLU A 95 -6.40 15.35 -6.83
N ILE A 96 -5.31 14.56 -6.68
CA ILE A 96 -5.24 13.49 -5.67
C ILE A 96 -5.41 14.01 -4.23
N GLN A 97 -4.97 15.23 -3.94
CA GLN A 97 -5.11 15.85 -2.63
C GLN A 97 -6.58 15.97 -2.18
N ASP A 98 -7.51 16.10 -3.13
CA ASP A 98 -8.94 16.22 -2.86
C ASP A 98 -9.64 14.86 -2.79
N MET A 99 -8.89 13.76 -2.97
CA MET A 99 -9.40 12.39 -2.95
C MET A 99 -9.07 11.64 -1.66
N SER A 100 -8.56 12.31 -0.62
CA SER A 100 -8.13 11.65 0.63
C SER A 100 -9.19 10.70 1.21
N ASP A 101 -10.48 11.06 1.15
CA ASP A 101 -11.56 10.19 1.62
C ASP A 101 -11.72 8.90 0.82
N PHE A 102 -11.56 8.96 -0.51
CA PHE A 102 -11.60 7.78 -1.37
C PHE A 102 -10.40 6.87 -1.11
N LEU A 103 -9.21 7.45 -0.95
CA LEU A 103 -7.99 6.69 -0.63
C LEU A 103 -8.09 6.02 0.75
N ILE A 104 -8.62 6.74 1.74
CA ILE A 104 -8.89 6.18 3.07
C ILE A 104 -9.93 5.06 2.98
N GLY A 105 -10.99 5.23 2.18
CA GLY A 105 -12.00 4.20 1.92
C GLY A 105 -11.40 2.93 1.31
N LEU A 106 -10.50 3.07 0.33
CA LEU A 106 -9.78 1.93 -0.26
C LEU A 106 -8.87 1.23 0.76
N VAL A 107 -8.18 1.99 1.63
CA VAL A 107 -7.38 1.40 2.72
C VAL A 107 -8.25 0.55 3.62
N TYR A 108 -9.41 1.05 4.07
CA TYR A 108 -10.34 0.25 4.88
C TYR A 108 -10.85 -0.98 4.16
N SER A 109 -11.21 -0.88 2.87
CA SER A 109 -11.59 -2.03 2.07
C SER A 109 -10.49 -3.10 2.04
N CYS A 110 -9.22 -2.70 1.87
CA CYS A 110 -8.09 -3.64 1.93
C CYS A 110 -8.00 -4.34 3.29
N MET A 111 -8.16 -3.60 4.39
CA MET A 111 -8.12 -4.18 5.74
C MET A 111 -9.26 -5.16 5.99
N ASP A 112 -10.47 -4.82 5.56
CA ASP A 112 -11.65 -5.69 5.67
C ASP A 112 -11.44 -6.99 4.87
N ASN A 113 -10.81 -6.92 3.70
CA ASN A 113 -10.50 -8.11 2.90
C ASN A 113 -9.44 -8.99 3.56
N ILE A 114 -8.37 -8.41 4.11
CA ILE A 114 -7.37 -9.15 4.91
C ILE A 114 -8.05 -9.85 6.10
N GLU A 115 -8.97 -9.16 6.77
CA GLU A 115 -9.74 -9.73 7.88
C GLU A 115 -10.63 -10.90 7.45
N ARG A 116 -11.30 -10.80 6.28
CA ARG A 116 -12.12 -11.87 5.69
C ARG A 116 -11.30 -13.08 5.28
N LEU A 117 -10.03 -12.89 4.89
CA LEU A 117 -9.09 -13.96 4.59
C LEU A 117 -8.57 -14.68 5.85
N GLY A 118 -8.95 -14.21 7.05
CA GLY A 118 -8.62 -14.86 8.32
C GLY A 118 -7.34 -14.33 8.98
N PHE A 119 -6.88 -13.14 8.61
CA PHE A 119 -5.64 -12.55 9.11
C PHE A 119 -5.91 -11.29 9.93
N ASN A 120 -4.96 -10.89 10.76
CA ASN A 120 -4.98 -9.63 11.49
C ASN A 120 -4.42 -8.51 10.61
N PRO A 121 -5.23 -7.53 10.16
CA PRO A 121 -4.77 -6.51 9.21
C PRO A 121 -3.67 -5.61 9.77
N GLU A 122 -3.73 -5.31 11.07
CA GLU A 122 -2.72 -4.48 11.73
C GLU A 122 -1.35 -5.16 11.74
N LYS A 123 -1.28 -6.46 12.06
CA LYS A 123 -0.03 -7.23 11.99
C LYS A 123 0.50 -7.33 10.56
N CYS A 124 -0.37 -7.53 9.57
CA CYS A 124 0.05 -7.60 8.17
C CYS A 124 0.67 -6.27 7.71
N MET A 125 0.07 -5.14 8.07
CA MET A 125 0.64 -3.82 7.78
C MET A 125 1.99 -3.62 8.48
N GLU A 126 2.15 -4.09 9.72
CA GLU A 126 3.45 -4.02 10.43
C GLU A 126 4.53 -4.85 9.74
N GLU A 127 4.23 -6.07 9.28
CA GLU A 127 5.14 -6.91 8.50
C GLU A 127 5.54 -6.27 7.18
N THR A 128 4.57 -5.67 6.48
CA THR A 128 4.80 -4.94 5.23
C THR A 128 5.74 -3.76 5.45
N ILE A 129 5.50 -2.96 6.51
CA ILE A 129 6.36 -1.82 6.85
C ILE A 129 7.78 -2.29 7.20
N LYS A 130 7.95 -3.41 7.91
CA LYS A 130 9.28 -4.00 8.17
C LYS A 130 9.98 -4.36 6.86
N GLN A 131 9.26 -5.02 5.94
CA GLN A 131 9.81 -5.40 4.63
C GLN A 131 10.25 -4.16 3.84
N ILE A 132 9.37 -3.19 3.60
CA ILE A 132 9.73 -2.00 2.81
C ILE A 132 10.86 -1.18 3.46
N SER A 133 10.94 -1.19 4.80
CA SER A 133 11.99 -0.48 5.54
C SER A 133 13.36 -1.18 5.48
N SER A 134 13.37 -2.48 5.19
CA SER A 134 14.60 -3.26 4.96
C SER A 134 15.15 -3.10 3.54
N ARG A 135 14.30 -2.70 2.58
CA ARG A 135 14.70 -2.54 1.17
C ARG A 135 15.72 -1.41 1.05
N THR A 136 16.71 -1.63 0.17
CA THR A 136 17.60 -0.58 -0.32
C THR A 136 17.13 -0.12 -1.69
N GLY A 137 17.29 1.16 -2.01
CA GLY A 137 16.87 1.72 -3.28
C GLY A 137 17.13 3.21 -3.33
N LYS A 138 16.66 3.86 -4.39
CA LYS A 138 16.79 5.30 -4.58
C LYS A 138 15.67 5.84 -5.44
N MET A 139 15.40 7.13 -5.31
CA MET A 139 14.51 7.83 -6.24
C MET A 139 15.09 7.86 -7.65
N ASP A 140 14.26 7.47 -8.61
CA ASP A 140 14.47 7.77 -10.02
C ASP A 140 13.60 8.98 -10.39
N TYR A 141 14.23 10.15 -10.42
CA TYR A 141 13.56 11.41 -10.74
C TYR A 141 13.10 11.51 -12.20
N GLY A 142 13.64 10.67 -13.10
CA GLY A 142 13.22 10.64 -14.50
C GLY A 142 11.83 10.05 -14.70
N ILE A 143 11.46 9.07 -13.86
CA ILE A 143 10.14 8.44 -13.87
C ILE A 143 9.29 8.74 -12.62
N GLY A 144 9.84 9.54 -11.69
CA GLY A 144 9.16 9.92 -10.45
C GLY A 144 8.84 8.74 -9.52
N LYS A 145 9.62 7.65 -9.57
CA LYS A 145 9.37 6.41 -8.81
C LYS A 145 10.56 6.07 -7.92
N TRP A 146 10.29 5.60 -6.71
CA TRP A 146 11.32 4.98 -5.88
C TRP A 146 11.63 3.59 -6.45
N VAL A 147 12.89 3.35 -6.81
CA VAL A 147 13.32 2.11 -7.45
C VAL A 147 14.13 1.28 -6.47
N LYS A 148 13.62 0.07 -6.18
CA LYS A 148 14.33 -0.91 -5.36
C LYS A 148 15.62 -1.38 -6.03
N ASP A 149 16.68 -1.52 -5.24
CA ASP A 149 17.90 -2.19 -5.66
C ASP A 149 17.62 -3.68 -5.80
N LYS A 150 17.78 -4.21 -7.01
CA LYS A 150 17.53 -5.61 -7.35
C LYS A 150 18.79 -6.47 -7.35
N SER A 151 19.94 -5.93 -6.92
CA SER A 151 21.18 -6.70 -6.76
C SER A 151 20.98 -7.91 -5.84
N PRO A 152 21.68 -9.03 -6.06
CA PRO A 152 21.62 -10.19 -5.17
C PRO A 152 21.90 -9.83 -3.71
N GLU A 153 22.83 -8.91 -3.46
CA GLU A 153 23.21 -8.44 -2.14
C GLU A 153 22.12 -7.61 -1.45
N ALA A 154 21.38 -6.80 -2.21
CA ALA A 154 20.21 -6.09 -1.70
C ALA A 154 19.08 -7.07 -1.37
N LYS A 155 18.77 -7.99 -2.29
CA LYS A 155 17.73 -9.02 -2.08
C LYS A 155 18.02 -9.92 -0.88
N ALA A 156 19.28 -10.29 -0.67
CA ALA A 156 19.68 -11.11 0.47
C ALA A 156 19.50 -10.40 1.83
N ARG A 157 19.45 -9.06 1.84
CA ARG A 157 19.21 -8.25 3.05
C ARG A 157 17.76 -7.84 3.22
N GLU A 158 16.93 -8.02 2.19
CA GLU A 158 15.51 -7.69 2.24
C GLU A 158 14.78 -8.68 3.16
N TYR A 159 14.21 -8.15 4.23
CA TYR A 159 13.26 -8.88 5.08
C TYR A 159 12.00 -9.20 4.27
N GLN A 160 11.56 -10.46 4.32
CA GLN A 160 10.28 -10.88 3.72
C GLN A 160 9.23 -10.88 4.83
N ALA A 161 8.09 -10.22 4.57
CA ALA A 161 6.97 -10.15 5.51
C ALA A 161 6.50 -11.56 5.91
N ASP A 162 6.36 -11.80 7.22
CA ASP A 162 5.84 -13.06 7.76
C ASP A 162 4.32 -12.98 7.98
N TYR A 163 3.59 -13.01 6.87
CA TYR A 163 2.11 -12.98 6.91
C TYR A 163 1.51 -14.22 7.55
N GLU A 164 2.19 -15.37 7.53
CA GLU A 164 1.71 -16.59 8.19
C GLU A 164 1.56 -16.38 9.71
N SER A 165 2.50 -15.65 10.34
CA SER A 165 2.40 -15.26 11.76
C SER A 165 1.23 -14.32 12.07
N CYS A 166 0.61 -13.73 11.04
CA CYS A 166 -0.47 -12.76 11.15
C CYS A 166 -1.87 -13.41 11.16
N ARG A 167 -1.98 -14.74 10.98
CA ARG A 167 -3.26 -15.46 11.07
C ARG A 167 -3.94 -15.25 12.43
N LYS A 168 -5.27 -15.28 12.43
CA LYS A 168 -6.10 -15.21 13.63
C LYS A 168 -6.22 -16.55 14.35
#